data_AF-A0A2J8NTW9-F1
#
_entry.id   AF-A0A2J8NTW9-F1
#
_cell.length_a   1.000
_cell.length_b   1.000
_cell.length_c   1.000
_cell.angle_alpha   90.00
_cell.angle_beta   90.00
_cell.angle_gamma   90.00
#
_symmetry.space_group_name_H-M   'P 1'
#
loop_
_entity.id
_entity.type
_entity.pdbx_description
1 polymer ?
#
loop_
_entity_poly.entity_id
_entity_poly.type
_entity_poly.pdbx_seq_one_letter_code
_entity_poly.pdbx_strand_id
1 'polypeptide(L)'
;INFLRKLVQNGPEVHPGANFIQQRHTQMKRFLKYGNREKIAQELKYGDIVERHLIDGDVVLFNRQPSLHKLSIMAHLARVKPHRTFRFNECVCTPYNADFDGDEMNLHLPQTEEAKAEALVLMGTKANLVTPRNGEPLIAAIQDFLTGAYLLTLKDTFFDRAKACQIIASILVGKDEKIKVRLPPPTILKMLQSRTVS
;
A
#
# COMPACT_ATOMS: atom_id res chain seq x y z
N ILE A 1 5.26 -23.00 -8.19
CA ILE A 1 4.21 -24.03 -8.35
C ILE A 1 3.40 -24.25 -7.06
N ASN A 2 4.04 -24.51 -5.91
CA ASN A 2 3.36 -24.81 -4.64
C ASN A 2 2.40 -23.70 -4.17
N PHE A 3 2.78 -22.43 -4.34
CA PHE A 3 1.91 -21.29 -4.05
C PHE A 3 0.60 -21.32 -4.84
N LEU A 4 0.67 -21.54 -6.16
CA LEU A 4 -0.52 -21.62 -7.02
C LEU A 4 -1.39 -22.84 -6.69
N ARG A 5 -0.79 -23.98 -6.32
CA ARG A 5 -1.55 -25.17 -5.88
C ARG A 5 -2.43 -24.86 -4.67
N LYS A 6 -1.91 -24.11 -3.70
CA LYS A 6 -2.69 -23.69 -2.52
C LYS A 6 -3.87 -22.79 -2.90
N LEU A 7 -3.68 -21.85 -3.84
CA LEU A 7 -4.75 -20.99 -4.33
C LEU A 7 -5.86 -21.78 -5.06
N VAL A 8 -5.47 -22.77 -5.86
CA VAL A 8 -6.41 -23.67 -6.55
C VAL A 8 -7.22 -24.51 -5.55
N GLN A 9 -6.57 -25.00 -4.48
CA GLN A 9 -7.24 -25.73 -3.41
C GLN A 9 -8.28 -24.86 -2.68
N ASN A 10 -7.94 -23.60 -2.38
CA ASN A 10 -8.86 -22.64 -1.77
C ASN A 10 -10.08 -22.37 -2.68
N GLY A 11 -9.85 -22.25 -3.99
CA GLY A 11 -10.92 -22.07 -4.99
C GLY A 11 -11.51 -20.66 -5.01
N PRO A 12 -12.73 -20.48 -5.55
CA PRO A 12 -13.29 -19.15 -5.82
C PRO A 12 -13.81 -18.39 -4.58
N GLU A 13 -14.22 -19.10 -3.53
CA GLU A 13 -14.97 -18.52 -2.40
C GLU A 13 -14.06 -18.04 -1.25
N VAL A 14 -12.81 -18.50 -1.20
CA VAL A 14 -11.87 -18.19 -0.11
C VAL A 14 -10.72 -17.34 -0.63
N HIS A 15 -10.56 -16.13 -0.09
CA HIS A 15 -9.39 -15.29 -0.36
C HIS A 15 -8.22 -15.69 0.56
N PRO A 16 -6.98 -15.85 0.05
CA PRO A 16 -6.60 -15.78 -1.37
C PRO A 16 -6.88 -17.11 -2.09
N GLY A 17 -7.50 -17.06 -3.27
CA GLY A 17 -7.92 -18.24 -4.03
C GLY A 17 -7.77 -18.08 -5.54
N ALA A 18 -8.51 -18.89 -6.31
CA ALA A 18 -8.49 -18.87 -7.77
C ALA A 18 -9.84 -19.24 -8.39
N ASN A 19 -10.16 -18.63 -9.53
CA ASN A 19 -11.43 -18.81 -10.22
C ASN A 19 -11.33 -19.82 -11.37
N PHE A 20 -10.30 -19.73 -12.20
CA PHE A 20 -10.15 -20.57 -13.40
C PHE A 20 -8.75 -21.17 -13.52
N ILE A 21 -8.69 -22.31 -14.21
CA ILE A 21 -7.44 -22.91 -14.69
C ILE A 21 -7.55 -23.16 -16.19
N GLN A 22 -6.48 -22.88 -16.92
CA GLN A 22 -6.34 -23.14 -18.35
C GLN A 22 -5.09 -23.98 -18.58
N GLN A 23 -5.26 -25.10 -19.29
CA GLN A 23 -4.15 -26.00 -19.62
C GLN A 23 -3.35 -25.45 -20.80
N ARG A 24 -2.03 -25.68 -20.82
CA ARG A 24 -1.10 -25.13 -21.82
C ARG A 24 -1.56 -25.26 -23.28
N HIS A 25 -2.16 -26.38 -23.65
CA HIS A 25 -2.55 -26.69 -25.05
C HIS A 25 -4.04 -26.48 -25.34
N THR A 26 -4.80 -25.98 -24.36
CA THR A 26 -6.25 -25.88 -24.47
C THR A 26 -6.68 -24.44 -24.24
N GLN A 27 -7.55 -23.93 -25.12
CA GLN A 27 -8.13 -22.59 -24.95
C GLN A 27 -9.33 -22.56 -23.98
N MET A 28 -9.82 -23.74 -23.58
CA MET A 28 -10.92 -23.86 -22.64
C MET A 28 -10.45 -23.59 -21.21
N LYS A 29 -11.15 -22.66 -20.55
CA LYS A 29 -10.98 -22.37 -19.13
C LYS A 29 -11.90 -23.27 -18.32
N ARG A 30 -11.34 -23.97 -17.33
CA ARG A 30 -12.10 -24.77 -16.38
C ARG A 30 -12.39 -23.94 -15.15
N PHE A 31 -13.67 -23.79 -14.82
CA PHE A 31 -14.11 -23.07 -13.62
C PHE A 31 -13.91 -23.93 -12.36
N LEU A 32 -13.19 -23.41 -11.38
CA LEU A 32 -12.77 -24.14 -10.17
C LEU A 32 -13.88 -24.33 -9.13
N LYS A 33 -15.07 -23.75 -9.35
CA LYS A 33 -16.25 -24.00 -8.51
C LYS A 33 -16.73 -25.46 -8.59
N TYR A 34 -16.47 -26.12 -9.73
CA TYR A 34 -16.92 -27.48 -9.98
C TYR A 34 -15.75 -28.47 -10.04
N GLY A 35 -15.96 -29.66 -9.47
CA GLY A 35 -14.99 -30.76 -9.47
C GLY A 35 -14.06 -30.77 -8.25
N ASN A 36 -13.21 -31.80 -8.18
CA ASN A 36 -12.28 -31.97 -7.06
C ASN A 36 -11.02 -31.09 -7.25
N ARG A 37 -10.94 -30.02 -6.46
CA ARG A 37 -9.84 -29.03 -6.47
C ARG A 37 -8.49 -29.61 -6.09
N GLU A 38 -8.44 -30.60 -5.19
CA GLU A 38 -7.20 -31.23 -4.74
C GLU A 38 -6.54 -32.00 -5.88
N LYS A 39 -7.34 -32.77 -6.63
CA LYS A 39 -6.88 -33.49 -7.82
C LYS A 39 -6.38 -32.52 -8.89
N ILE A 40 -7.13 -31.44 -9.16
CA ILE A 40 -6.73 -30.42 -10.13
C ILE A 40 -5.40 -29.75 -9.72
N ALA A 41 -5.19 -29.48 -8.43
CA ALA A 41 -3.96 -28.90 -7.93
C ALA A 41 -2.75 -29.86 -8.07
N GLN A 42 -2.96 -31.16 -7.89
CA GLN A 42 -1.91 -32.18 -8.10
C GLN A 42 -1.53 -32.31 -9.58
N GLU A 43 -2.52 -32.24 -10.47
CA GLU A 43 -2.34 -32.34 -11.93
C GLU A 43 -1.77 -31.07 -12.58
N LEU A 44 -1.55 -30.00 -11.82
CA LEU A 44 -1.08 -28.71 -12.33
C LEU A 44 0.36 -28.80 -12.87
N LYS A 45 0.56 -28.39 -14.12
CA LYS A 45 1.82 -28.50 -14.86
C LYS A 45 2.42 -27.12 -15.18
N TYR A 46 3.69 -27.11 -15.54
CA TYR A 46 4.34 -25.90 -16.03
C TYR A 46 3.76 -25.48 -17.38
N GLY A 47 3.46 -24.19 -17.50
CA GLY A 47 2.80 -23.62 -18.67
C GLY A 47 1.27 -23.59 -18.59
N ASP A 48 0.67 -24.15 -17.54
CA ASP A 48 -0.74 -23.91 -17.24
C ASP A 48 -0.93 -22.50 -16.66
N ILE A 49 -2.08 -21.90 -16.94
CA ILE A 49 -2.46 -20.57 -16.46
C ILE A 49 -3.49 -20.71 -15.36
N VAL A 50 -3.26 -20.04 -14.24
CA VAL A 50 -4.18 -19.98 -13.09
C VAL A 50 -4.67 -18.56 -12.94
N GLU A 51 -5.97 -18.34 -13.11
CA GLU A 51 -6.62 -17.06 -12.85
C GLU A 51 -6.91 -16.93 -11.36
N ARG A 52 -5.86 -16.61 -10.61
CA ARG A 52 -5.94 -16.34 -9.17
C ARG A 52 -6.68 -15.04 -8.88
N HIS A 53 -7.17 -14.92 -7.65
CA HIS A 53 -7.64 -13.63 -7.14
C HIS A 53 -6.50 -12.62 -7.08
N LEU A 54 -6.87 -11.33 -7.06
CA LEU A 54 -5.97 -10.25 -6.70
C LEU A 54 -5.47 -10.47 -5.26
N ILE A 55 -4.16 -10.29 -5.04
CA ILE A 55 -3.53 -10.45 -3.74
C ILE A 55 -2.69 -9.22 -3.39
N ASP A 56 -2.24 -9.17 -2.13
CA ASP A 56 -1.36 -8.12 -1.64
C ASP A 56 -0.07 -8.04 -2.47
N GLY A 57 0.27 -6.82 -2.87
CA GLY A 57 1.46 -6.54 -3.70
C GLY A 57 1.22 -6.55 -5.20
N ASP A 58 0.02 -6.89 -5.68
CA ASP A 58 -0.31 -6.73 -7.10
C ASP A 58 -0.32 -5.26 -7.52
N VAL A 59 0.20 -4.98 -8.72
CA VAL A 59 0.19 -3.65 -9.33
C VAL A 59 -1.19 -3.40 -9.92
N VAL A 60 -1.82 -2.30 -9.51
CA VAL A 60 -3.13 -1.85 -10.01
C VAL A 60 -3.05 -0.40 -10.44
N LEU A 61 -3.78 -0.05 -11.50
CA LEU A 61 -3.98 1.33 -11.91
C LEU A 61 -5.20 1.89 -11.22
N PHE A 62 -5.07 3.08 -10.65
CA PHE A 62 -6.11 3.77 -9.92
C PHE A 62 -6.32 5.17 -10.50
N ASN A 63 -7.58 5.50 -10.79
CA ASN A 63 -7.96 6.70 -11.54
C ASN A 63 -9.23 7.37 -10.96
N ARG A 64 -9.29 8.70 -10.98
CA ARG A 64 -10.51 9.49 -10.73
C ARG A 64 -10.94 10.22 -12.00
N GLN A 65 -12.24 10.17 -12.29
CA GLN A 65 -12.83 10.84 -13.45
C GLN A 65 -13.34 12.23 -13.04
N PRO A 66 -13.17 13.29 -13.86
CA PRO A 66 -12.46 13.33 -15.15
C PRO A 66 -10.93 13.36 -15.00
N SER A 67 -10.22 12.68 -15.90
CA SER A 67 -8.75 12.64 -15.91
C SER A 67 -8.19 13.82 -16.71
N LEU A 68 -7.87 14.92 -16.05
CA LEU A 68 -7.37 16.15 -16.70
C LEU A 68 -5.87 16.13 -16.96
N HIS A 69 -5.11 15.34 -16.20
CA HIS A 69 -3.66 15.32 -16.26
C HIS A 69 -3.12 13.91 -16.06
N LYS A 70 -1.85 13.70 -16.46
CA LYS A 70 -1.16 12.40 -16.35
C LYS A 70 -1.30 11.78 -14.95
N LEU A 71 -1.19 12.59 -13.89
CA LEU A 71 -1.26 12.11 -12.51
C LEU A 71 -2.67 11.75 -12.03
N SER A 72 -3.71 12.02 -12.82
CA SER A 72 -5.07 11.55 -12.50
C SER A 72 -5.19 10.03 -12.59
N ILE A 73 -4.21 9.33 -13.20
CA ILE A 73 -4.08 7.87 -13.18
C ILE A 73 -2.65 7.47 -12.74
N MET A 74 -2.55 6.65 -11.70
CA MET A 74 -1.26 6.16 -11.21
C MET A 74 -1.34 4.69 -10.81
N ALA A 75 -0.18 4.05 -10.79
CA ALA A 75 -0.03 2.68 -10.32
C ALA A 75 0.21 2.63 -8.80
N HIS A 76 -0.54 1.76 -8.14
CA HIS A 76 -0.45 1.48 -6.71
C HIS A 76 -0.22 -0.01 -6.47
N LEU A 77 0.28 -0.34 -5.28
CA LEU A 77 0.34 -1.73 -4.81
C LEU A 77 -0.92 -2.05 -4.02
N ALA A 78 -1.66 -3.06 -4.46
CA ALA A 78 -2.90 -3.45 -3.83
C ALA A 78 -2.64 -4.07 -2.44
N ARG A 79 -3.57 -3.80 -1.51
CA ARG A 79 -3.71 -4.51 -0.24
C ARG A 79 -5.18 -4.82 0.01
N VAL A 80 -5.50 -6.09 0.12
CA VAL A 80 -6.89 -6.55 0.29
C VAL A 80 -7.32 -6.34 1.74
N LYS A 81 -8.53 -5.80 1.90
CA LYS A 81 -9.11 -5.46 3.18
C LYS A 81 -10.61 -5.78 3.21
N PRO A 82 -11.22 -5.97 4.39
CA PRO A 82 -12.58 -6.48 4.49
C PRO A 82 -13.69 -5.49 4.09
N HIS A 83 -13.44 -4.18 4.13
CA HIS A 83 -14.46 -3.17 3.82
C HIS A 83 -14.59 -2.93 2.31
N ARG A 84 -15.72 -2.33 1.91
CA ARG A 84 -16.10 -2.15 0.49
C ARG A 84 -15.48 -0.93 -0.20
N THR A 85 -14.89 0.00 0.56
CA THR A 85 -14.34 1.24 0.01
C THR A 85 -12.87 1.09 -0.40
N PHE A 86 -12.48 1.78 -1.46
CA PHE A 86 -11.07 1.99 -1.75
C PHE A 86 -10.44 2.91 -0.71
N ARG A 87 -9.19 2.63 -0.35
CA ARG A 87 -8.44 3.41 0.62
C ARG A 87 -7.03 3.66 0.12
N PHE A 88 -6.60 4.89 0.24
CA PHE A 88 -5.26 5.34 -0.10
C PHE A 88 -4.85 6.45 0.87
N ASN A 89 -3.57 6.81 0.87
CA ASN A 89 -3.04 7.83 1.75
C ASN A 89 -3.48 9.23 1.29
N GLU A 90 -3.88 10.08 2.22
CA GLU A 90 -4.44 11.42 2.00
C GLU A 90 -3.44 12.35 1.29
N CYS A 91 -2.12 12.13 1.45
CA CYS A 91 -1.09 12.88 0.74
C CYS A 91 -1.19 12.71 -0.80
N VAL A 92 -1.92 11.70 -1.29
CA VAL A 92 -2.14 11.45 -2.72
C VAL A 92 -3.49 12.00 -3.20
N CYS A 93 -4.27 12.67 -2.35
CA CYS A 93 -5.55 13.29 -2.75
C CYS A 93 -5.35 14.39 -3.80
N THR A 94 -4.32 15.24 -3.65
CA THR A 94 -4.09 16.39 -4.54
C THR A 94 -3.92 15.98 -6.02
N PRO A 95 -3.08 14.98 -6.38
CA PRO A 95 -3.04 14.46 -7.75
C PRO A 95 -4.38 14.01 -8.33
N TYR A 96 -5.26 13.44 -7.51
CA TYR A 96 -6.58 12.97 -7.96
C TYR A 96 -7.67 14.04 -7.86
N ASN A 97 -7.39 15.15 -7.18
CA ASN A 97 -8.38 16.15 -6.79
C ASN A 97 -9.57 15.51 -6.06
N ALA A 98 -9.29 14.63 -5.10
CA ALA A 98 -10.29 13.89 -4.32
C ALA A 98 -10.44 14.46 -2.90
N ASP A 99 -11.65 14.41 -2.33
CA ASP A 99 -11.98 15.01 -1.02
C ASP A 99 -12.81 14.10 -0.08
N PHE A 100 -13.08 12.85 -0.47
CA PHE A 100 -13.77 11.81 0.32
C PHE A 100 -15.21 12.15 0.75
N ASP A 101 -15.92 13.01 0.02
CA ASP A 101 -17.31 13.39 0.31
C ASP A 101 -18.37 12.43 -0.30
N GLY A 102 -17.93 11.36 -0.96
CA GLY A 102 -18.77 10.49 -1.79
C GLY A 102 -18.14 10.11 -3.12
N ASP A 103 -16.91 10.58 -3.39
CA ASP A 103 -16.12 10.26 -4.58
C ASP A 103 -16.07 8.78 -4.97
N GLU A 104 -16.27 8.52 -6.26
CA GLU A 104 -16.05 7.22 -6.91
C GLU A 104 -14.77 7.24 -7.73
N MET A 105 -14.01 6.13 -7.68
CA MET A 105 -12.75 5.97 -8.40
C MET A 105 -12.67 4.60 -9.07
N ASN A 106 -11.97 4.53 -10.18
CA ASN A 106 -11.83 3.33 -11.00
C ASN A 106 -10.53 2.59 -10.67
N LEU A 107 -10.60 1.26 -10.73
CA LEU A 107 -9.47 0.36 -10.55
C LEU A 107 -9.32 -0.52 -11.79
N HIS A 108 -8.12 -0.57 -12.37
CA HIS A 108 -7.79 -1.44 -13.49
C HIS A 108 -6.64 -2.37 -13.10
N LEU A 109 -6.77 -3.67 -13.38
CA LEU A 109 -5.75 -4.68 -13.09
C LEU A 109 -5.03 -5.09 -14.40
N PRO A 110 -3.77 -4.68 -14.61
CA PRO A 110 -2.99 -5.11 -15.77
C PRO A 110 -2.84 -6.65 -15.80
N GLN A 111 -3.14 -7.26 -16.95
CA GLN A 111 -3.18 -8.71 -17.11
C GLN A 111 -1.86 -9.33 -17.60
N THR A 112 -0.94 -8.52 -18.13
CA THR A 112 0.36 -8.98 -18.64
C THR A 112 1.49 -8.53 -17.72
N GLU A 113 2.56 -9.32 -17.65
CA GLU A 113 3.74 -8.96 -16.86
C GLU A 113 4.45 -7.71 -17.40
N GLU A 114 4.43 -7.52 -18.72
CA GLU A 114 4.94 -6.31 -19.38
C GLU A 114 4.16 -5.07 -18.95
N ALA A 115 2.83 -5.11 -18.97
CA ALA A 115 2.00 -3.99 -18.52
C ALA A 115 2.16 -3.71 -17.02
N LYS A 116 2.36 -4.74 -16.20
CA LYS A 116 2.67 -4.57 -14.76
C LYS A 116 4.01 -3.85 -14.56
N ALA A 117 5.02 -4.21 -15.33
CA ALA A 117 6.34 -3.57 -15.27
C ALA A 117 6.27 -2.10 -15.71
N GLU A 118 5.59 -1.81 -16.83
CA GLU A 118 5.40 -0.46 -17.32
C GLU A 118 4.64 0.42 -16.32
N ALA A 119 3.52 -0.09 -15.80
CA ALA A 119 2.73 0.60 -14.79
C ALA A 119 3.56 0.91 -13.54
N LEU A 120 4.30 -0.07 -13.01
CA LEU A 120 5.08 0.11 -11.79
C LEU A 120 6.21 1.12 -11.96
N VAL A 121 6.93 1.08 -13.09
CA VAL A 121 8.10 1.92 -13.34
C VAL A 121 7.71 3.34 -13.75
N LEU A 122 6.77 3.49 -14.69
CA LEU A 122 6.43 4.79 -15.28
C LEU A 122 5.27 5.49 -14.58
N MET A 123 4.29 4.73 -14.09
CA MET A 123 3.06 5.27 -13.49
C MET A 123 3.06 5.15 -11.97
N GLY A 124 4.09 4.58 -11.35
CA GLY A 124 4.18 4.44 -9.91
C GLY A 124 4.15 5.80 -9.20
N THR A 125 3.44 5.86 -8.06
CA THR A 125 3.32 7.09 -7.25
C THR A 125 4.67 7.70 -6.87
N LYS A 126 5.68 6.85 -6.58
CA LYS A 126 7.03 7.31 -6.22
C LYS A 126 7.80 7.97 -7.38
N ALA A 127 7.47 7.61 -8.62
CA ALA A 127 8.09 8.20 -9.81
C ALA A 127 7.37 9.49 -10.25
N ASN A 128 6.18 9.76 -9.72
CA ASN A 128 5.33 10.89 -10.10
C ASN A 128 5.00 11.79 -8.87
N LEU A 129 5.99 12.05 -8.00
CA LEU A 129 5.81 12.94 -6.85
C LEU A 129 5.66 14.41 -7.25
N VAL A 130 6.24 14.79 -8.39
CA VAL A 130 6.27 16.16 -8.91
C VAL A 130 5.40 16.29 -10.15
N THR A 131 4.80 17.45 -10.35
CA THR A 131 4.07 17.75 -11.58
C THR A 131 5.04 18.06 -12.74
N PRO A 132 4.78 17.53 -13.95
CA PRO A 132 5.61 17.83 -15.11
C PRO A 132 5.49 19.29 -15.59
N ARG A 133 4.47 20.04 -15.12
CA ARG A 133 4.20 21.42 -15.59
C ARG A 133 5.24 22.41 -15.08
N ASN A 134 5.57 22.37 -13.79
CA ASN A 134 6.45 23.33 -13.12
C ASN A 134 7.43 22.68 -12.13
N GLY A 135 7.44 21.34 -12.00
CA GLY A 135 8.36 20.63 -11.12
C GLY A 135 8.00 20.69 -9.63
N GLU A 136 6.87 21.28 -9.26
CA GLU A 136 6.45 21.36 -7.85
C GLU A 136 5.98 20.00 -7.33
N PRO A 137 6.20 19.69 -6.04
CA PRO A 137 5.70 18.46 -5.43
C PRO A 137 4.18 18.52 -5.29
N LEU A 138 3.49 17.53 -5.88
CA LEU A 138 2.04 17.38 -5.72
C LEU A 138 1.68 16.47 -4.54
N ILE A 139 2.51 15.47 -4.27
CA ILE A 139 2.29 14.49 -3.19
C ILE A 139 3.06 14.98 -1.97
N ALA A 140 2.32 15.57 -1.03
CA ALA A 140 2.87 16.20 0.16
C ALA A 140 1.89 16.09 1.34
N ALA A 141 2.36 16.46 2.53
CA ALA A 141 1.50 16.55 3.71
C ALA A 141 0.38 17.58 3.50
N ILE A 142 -0.84 17.23 3.91
CA ILE A 142 -2.01 18.10 3.82
C ILE A 142 -2.73 18.17 5.17
N GLN A 143 -3.57 19.20 5.34
CA GLN A 143 -4.54 19.33 6.45
C GLN A 143 -3.92 19.02 7.83
N ASP A 144 -4.39 17.96 8.49
CA ASP A 144 -4.02 17.59 9.86
C ASP A 144 -2.54 17.21 10.00
N PHE A 145 -1.90 16.71 8.93
CA PHE A 145 -0.45 16.46 8.98
C PHE A 145 0.32 17.77 9.13
N LEU A 146 -0.13 18.85 8.49
CA LEU A 146 0.51 20.16 8.61
C LEU A 146 0.23 20.78 9.99
N THR A 147 -1.01 20.76 10.45
CA THR A 147 -1.37 21.29 11.78
C THR A 147 -0.64 20.54 12.89
N GLY A 148 -0.63 19.20 12.82
CA GLY A 148 0.06 18.35 13.79
C GLY A 148 1.57 18.59 13.81
N ALA A 149 2.21 18.67 12.64
CA ALA A 149 3.64 18.95 12.54
C ALA A 149 3.99 20.36 13.07
N TYR A 150 3.16 21.36 12.77
CA TYR A 150 3.32 22.73 13.26
C TYR A 150 3.27 22.77 14.80
N LEU A 151 2.21 22.23 15.40
CA LEU A 151 2.05 22.21 16.87
C LEU A 151 3.17 21.42 17.55
N LEU A 152 3.61 20.32 16.93
CA LEU A 152 4.71 19.49 17.44
C LEU A 152 6.05 20.23 17.47
N THR A 153 6.26 21.19 16.56
CA THR A 153 7.54 21.91 16.37
C THR A 153 7.57 23.30 17.00
N LEU A 154 6.52 23.71 17.70
CA LEU A 154 6.53 24.94 18.50
C LEU A 154 7.58 24.87 19.61
N LYS A 155 8.18 26.03 19.93
CA LYS A 155 9.24 26.14 20.95
C LYS A 155 8.77 25.77 22.36
N ASP A 156 7.48 25.93 22.62
CA ASP A 156 6.87 25.66 23.94
C ASP A 156 6.40 24.20 24.09
N THR A 157 6.62 23.36 23.07
CA THR A 157 6.23 21.95 23.09
C THR A 157 7.37 21.10 23.67
N PHE A 158 7.19 20.63 24.90
CA PHE A 158 8.14 19.73 25.58
C PHE A 158 7.53 18.36 25.85
N PHE A 159 8.33 17.31 25.69
CA PHE A 159 7.95 15.94 25.98
C PHE A 159 8.83 15.33 27.05
N ASP A 160 8.23 14.59 27.97
CA ASP A 160 8.96 13.69 28.83
C ASP A 160 9.42 12.45 28.04
N ARG A 161 10.29 11.64 28.65
CA ARG A 161 10.83 10.45 27.98
C ARG A 161 9.71 9.47 27.59
N ALA A 162 8.70 9.31 28.42
CA ALA A 162 7.60 8.37 28.17
C ALA A 162 6.80 8.78 26.93
N LYS A 163 6.36 10.04 26.84
CA LYS A 163 5.60 10.57 25.70
C LYS A 163 6.42 10.58 24.42
N ALA A 164 7.70 10.97 24.51
CA ALA A 164 8.60 10.93 23.36
C ALA A 164 8.76 9.51 22.81
N CYS A 165 8.97 8.51 23.68
CA CYS A 165 9.06 7.12 23.26
C CYS A 165 7.74 6.63 22.63
N GLN A 166 6.58 7.01 23.18
CA GLN A 166 5.28 6.63 22.64
C GLN A 166 5.05 7.19 21.23
N ILE A 167 5.39 8.47 21.01
CA ILE A 167 5.27 9.11 19.69
C ILE A 167 6.23 8.43 18.71
N ILE A 168 7.49 8.27 19.08
CA ILE A 168 8.49 7.66 18.19
C ILE A 168 8.14 6.21 17.87
N ALA A 169 7.62 5.43 18.83
CA ALA A 169 7.22 4.05 18.59
C ALA A 169 6.13 3.90 17.51
N SER A 170 5.32 4.94 17.26
CA SER A 170 4.30 4.91 16.20
C SER A 170 4.87 4.73 14.79
N ILE A 171 6.15 5.06 14.57
CA ILE A 171 6.81 4.88 13.26
C ILE A 171 7.29 3.43 13.04
N LEU A 172 7.32 2.59 14.10
CA LEU A 172 7.83 1.22 14.05
C LEU A 172 6.79 0.24 13.55
N VAL A 173 6.35 0.45 12.32
CA VAL A 173 5.35 -0.39 11.67
C VAL A 173 5.78 -0.76 10.25
N GLY A 174 5.45 -1.98 9.82
CA GLY A 174 5.78 -2.46 8.48
C GLY A 174 7.28 -2.69 8.31
N LYS A 175 7.90 -2.04 7.32
CA LYS A 175 9.34 -2.22 7.03
C LYS A 175 10.25 -1.71 8.15
N ASP A 176 9.76 -0.78 8.97
CA ASP A 176 10.56 -0.10 9.98
C ASP A 176 10.52 -0.82 11.36
N GLU A 177 9.79 -1.93 11.47
CA GLU A 177 9.63 -2.72 12.71
C GLU A 177 10.96 -3.20 13.31
N LYS A 178 11.93 -3.56 12.46
CA LYS A 178 13.23 -4.10 12.89
C LYS A 178 14.31 -3.03 13.05
N ILE A 179 13.98 -1.76 12.83
CA ILE A 179 14.96 -0.67 12.91
C ILE A 179 15.26 -0.39 14.38
N LYS A 180 16.55 -0.28 14.72
CA LYS A 180 16.96 0.16 16.05
C LYS A 180 16.72 1.66 16.18
N VAL A 181 15.74 2.04 16.99
CA VAL A 181 15.47 3.45 17.32
C VAL A 181 16.58 4.01 18.20
N ARG A 182 17.20 5.10 17.75
CA ARG A 182 18.11 5.90 18.57
C ARG A 182 17.34 7.09 19.16
N LEU A 183 17.07 7.03 20.46
CA LEU A 183 16.54 8.19 21.17
C LEU A 183 17.63 9.28 21.27
N PRO A 184 17.34 10.53 20.86
CA PRO A 184 18.29 11.63 21.02
C PRO A 184 18.49 11.96 22.51
N PRO A 185 19.64 12.55 22.88
CA PRO A 185 19.82 13.07 24.23
C PRO A 185 18.78 14.18 24.51
N PRO A 186 18.29 14.29 25.76
CA PRO A 186 17.33 15.33 26.11
C PRO A 186 17.97 16.72 26.05
N THR A 187 17.24 17.70 25.53
CA THR A 187 17.70 19.09 25.43
C THR A 187 17.84 19.75 26.80
N ILE A 188 16.97 19.42 27.75
CA ILE A 188 17.00 19.95 29.12
C ILE A 188 17.50 18.85 30.06
N LEU A 189 18.72 19.01 30.55
CA LEU A 189 19.30 18.23 31.63
C LEU A 189 19.20 19.08 32.90
N LYS A 190 18.17 18.87 33.72
CA LYS A 190 18.09 19.60 34.99
C LYS A 190 19.25 19.14 35.88
N MET A 191 20.14 20.06 36.25
CA MET A 191 21.14 19.84 37.31
C MET A 191 20.41 19.60 38.63
N LEU A 192 20.35 18.34 39.07
CA LEU A 192 20.12 18.01 40.47
C LEU A 192 21.49 18.11 41.17
N GLN A 193 21.96 19.33 41.43
CA GLN A 193 22.97 19.52 42.47
C GLN A 193 22.24 19.75 43.78
N SER A 194 22.18 18.67 44.56
CA SER A 194 21.86 18.67 45.97
C SER A 194 22.73 19.72 46.68
N ARG A 195 22.06 20.68 47.32
CA ARG A 195 22.50 21.20 48.62
C ARG A 195 22.72 20.03 49.59
N THR A 196 23.61 20.20 50.58
CA THR A 196 24.17 19.22 51.56
C THR A 196 25.35 18.40 51.02
N VAL A 197 26.57 18.39 51.60
CA VAL A 197 27.04 18.62 52.98
C VAL A 197 28.46 19.23 52.97
N SER A 198 28.69 20.27 53.76
CA SER A 198 29.91 20.51 54.54
C SER A 198 29.60 21.52 55.63
#